data_AF-A0A661XVL5-F1
#
_entry.id   AF-A0A661XVL5-F1
#
_cell.length_a   1.000
_cell.length_b   1.000
_cell.length_c   1.000
_cell.angle_alpha   90.00
_cell.angle_beta   90.00
_cell.angle_gamma   90.00
#
_symmetry.space_group_name_H-M   'P 1'
#
loop_
_entity.id
_entity.type
_entity.pdbx_description
1 polymer ?
#
loop_
_entity_poly.entity_id
_entity_poly.type
_entity_poly.pdbx_seq_one_letter_code
_entity_poly.pdbx_strand_id
1 'polypeptide(L)' 'GAMADWITLFVEVPISTFSPVKTITDLLRSEHQSA' A
#
# COMPACT_ATOMS: atom_id res chain seq x y z
N GLY A 1 15.17 13.63 19.98
CA GLY A 1 13.85 13.22 19.48
C GLY A 1 13.92 11.77 19.05
N ALA A 2 12.84 11.00 19.14
CA ALA A 2 12.84 9.53 18.98
C ALA A 2 13.41 8.98 17.66
N MET A 3 13.65 9.86 16.68
CA MET A 3 14.11 9.55 15.33
C MET A 3 15.58 9.97 15.08
N ALA A 4 16.32 10.39 16.11
CA ALA A 4 17.63 11.05 15.93
C ALA A 4 18.67 10.20 15.17
N ASP A 5 18.58 8.87 15.27
CA ASP A 5 19.53 7.93 14.68
C ASP A 5 18.88 6.94 13.68
N TRP A 6 17.69 7.27 13.15
CA TRP A 6 17.01 6.39 12.20
C TRP A 6 17.59 6.55 10.79
N ILE A 7 17.88 5.41 10.15
CA ILE A 7 18.23 5.38 8.72
C ILE A 7 16.93 5.33 7.93
N THR A 8 16.64 6.38 7.16
CA THR A 8 15.48 6.45 6.28
C THR A 8 15.87 6.03 4.86
N LEU A 9 15.13 5.06 4.31
CA LEU A 9 15.32 4.58 2.94
C LEU A 9 13.95 4.43 2.27
N PHE A 10 13.83 4.91 1.03
CA PHE A 10 12.69 4.60 0.19
C PHE A 10 12.99 3.33 -0.61
N VAL A 11 12.05 2.39 -0.59
CA VAL A 11 12.09 1.17 -1.39
C VAL A 11 10.83 1.09 -2.23
N GLU A 12 10.98 0.71 -3.49
CA GLU A 12 9.83 0.42 -4.35
C GLU A 12 9.26 -0.96 -4.01
N VAL A 13 7.95 -1.10 -4.12
CA VAL A 13 7.27 -2.38 -3.93
C VAL A 13 6.38 -2.69 -5.13
N PRO A 14 6.25 -3.96 -5.52
CA PRO A 14 5.33 -4.36 -6.58
C PRO A 14 3.88 -4.02 -6.23
N ILE A 15 3.07 -3.75 -7.25
CA ILE A 15 1.64 -3.43 -7.07
C ILE A 15 0.85 -4.59 -6.45
N SER A 16 1.28 -5.84 -6.64
CA SER A 16 0.66 -7.02 -6.03
C SER A 16 0.73 -7.01 -4.50
N THR A 17 1.72 -6.32 -3.93
CA THR A 17 1.91 -6.22 -2.47
C THR A 17 0.98 -5.16 -1.86
N PHE A 18 0.60 -4.14 -2.63
CA PHE A 18 -0.21 -3.04 -2.12
C PHE A 18 -1.18 -2.52 -3.20
N SER A 19 -2.46 -2.91 -3.05
CA SER A 19 -3.58 -2.41 -3.85
C SER A 19 -4.44 -1.46 -3.01
N PRO A 20 -4.18 -0.14 -3.05
CA PRO A 20 -4.94 0.82 -2.24
C PRO A 20 -6.35 1.04 -2.79
N VAL A 21 -7.30 1.25 -1.86
CA VAL A 21 -8.69 1.63 -2.13
C VAL A 21 -8.87 3.07 -1.65
N LYS A 22 -9.12 4.00 -2.57
CA LYS A 22 -9.36 5.42 -2.24
C LYS A 22 -10.83 5.82 -2.39
N THR A 23 -11.55 5.12 -3.25
CA THR A 23 -12.96 5.36 -3.58
C THR A 23 -13.74 4.05 -3.53
N ILE A 24 -15.06 4.14 -3.44
CA ILE A 24 -15.94 2.95 -3.37
C ILE A 24 -15.78 2.08 -4.63
N THR A 25 -15.58 2.69 -5.80
CA THR A 25 -15.36 1.97 -7.05
C THR A 25 -14.07 1.15 -7.09
N ASP A 26 -13.07 1.49 -6.26
CA ASP A 26 -11.83 0.71 -6.19
C ASP A 26 -12.08 -0.69 -5.62
N LEU A 27 -13.12 -0.87 -4.79
CA LEU A 27 -13.52 -2.18 -4.27
C LEU A 27 -14.03 -3.12 -5.37
N LEU A 28 -14.51 -2.59 -6.50
CA LEU A 28 -15.01 -3.40 -7.62
C LEU A 28 -13.90 -4.12 -8.38
N ARG A 29 -12.63 -3.81 -8.09
CA ARG A 29 -11.46 -4.49 -8.68
C ARG A 29 -11.38 -5.94 -8.18
N SER A 30 -10.90 -6.85 -9.04
CA SER A 30 -10.80 -8.29 -8.76
C SER A 30 -10.02 -8.63 -7.49
N GLU A 31 -9.02 -7.82 -7.15
CA GLU A 31 -8.14 -7.96 -6.00
C GLU A 31 -8.89 -7.78 -4.66
N HIS A 32 -10.09 -7.22 -4.69
CA HIS A 32 -10.91 -6.92 -3.51
C HIS A 32 -12.28 -7.63 -3.53
N GLN A 33 -12.57 -8.43 -4.55
CA GLN A 33 -13.78 -9.23 -4.61
C GLN A 33 -13.56 -10.55 -3.86
N SER A 34 -14.51 -10.91 -2.98
CA SER A 34 -14.54 -12.25 -2.40
C SER A 34 -14.82 -13.28 -3.49
N ALA A 35 -14.10 -14.41 -3.46
CA ALA A 35 -14.39 -15.56 -4.29
C ALA A 35 -15.75 -16.20 -3.93
#